data_AF-A0A934BEY3-F1
#
_entry.id   AF-A0A934BEY3-F1
#
_cell.length_a   1.000
_cell.length_b   1.000
_cell.length_c   1.000
_cell.angle_alpha   90.00
_cell.angle_beta   90.00
_cell.angle_gamma   90.00
#
_symmetry.space_group_name_H-M   'P 1'
#
loop_
_entity.id
_entity.type
_entity.pdbx_description
1 polymer ?
#
loop_
_entity_poly.entity_id
_entity_poly.type
_entity_poly.pdbx_seq_one_letter_code
_entity_poly.pdbx_strand_id
1 'polypeptide(L)'
;VAGISLYRILLPVFIVTVVMSFASFGDQEWLIPRFAEKLETLRQTSFSDNIQKNLLLDDKEKNALLRVWKYDKKTQRMQSVFILARYENKKKKFTLSADEGRWLGNDTWLLTKAVKHIYDERGRWIAPVQQIDSLEFESTITPMELGKIKLDPSLLNFEQLKELCKNEPDNPRNSLLFHSRISYTLTHFVLLLLGIPLVVGFERLSKNLFLRVGLCVLVCGIFYSLTFVCSNLGTTGMIHPILAAWLPTVIFGSVGLLFFDMMNM
;
A
#
# COMPACT_ATOMS: atom_id res chain seq x y z
N VAL A 1 2.52 -45.49 -26.97
CA VAL A 1 1.12 -45.40 -26.51
C VAL A 1 0.68 -43.94 -26.63
N ALA A 2 -0.30 -43.71 -27.50
CA ALA A 2 -1.17 -42.54 -27.70
C ALA A 2 -0.54 -41.13 -27.82
N GLY A 3 -0.59 -40.56 -29.03
CA GLY A 3 -0.41 -39.14 -29.34
C GLY A 3 -1.56 -38.28 -28.80
N ILE A 4 -1.65 -38.19 -27.47
CA ILE A 4 -2.52 -37.24 -26.80
C ILE A 4 -1.81 -35.89 -26.87
N SER A 5 -2.46 -34.86 -27.43
CA SER A 5 -1.86 -33.54 -27.50
C SER A 5 -1.56 -33.03 -26.09
N LEU A 6 -0.38 -32.45 -25.89
CA LEU A 6 0.07 -31.85 -24.64
C LEU A 6 -1.02 -30.93 -24.04
N TYR A 7 -1.76 -30.24 -24.91
CA TYR A 7 -2.90 -29.40 -24.58
C TYR A 7 -4.00 -30.09 -23.75
N ARG A 8 -4.30 -31.38 -23.98
CA ARG A 8 -5.35 -32.10 -23.23
C ARG A 8 -4.92 -32.42 -21.80
N ILE A 9 -3.61 -32.55 -21.55
CA ILE A 9 -3.03 -32.74 -20.23
C ILE A 9 -2.93 -31.39 -19.50
N LEU A 10 -2.68 -30.30 -20.23
CA LEU A 10 -2.59 -28.95 -19.69
C LEU A 10 -3.96 -28.33 -19.35
N LEU A 11 -5.01 -28.71 -20.08
CA LEU A 11 -6.38 -28.19 -19.90
C LEU A 11 -6.90 -28.29 -18.44
N PRO A 12 -6.86 -29.45 -17.74
CA PRO A 12 -7.32 -29.52 -16.35
C PRO A 12 -6.48 -28.65 -15.41
N VAL A 13 -5.17 -28.54 -15.64
CA VAL A 13 -4.28 -27.68 -14.83
C VAL A 13 -4.64 -26.21 -15.02
N PHE A 14 -4.89 -25.80 -16.26
CA PHE A 14 -5.32 -24.44 -16.57
C PHE A 14 -6.68 -24.10 -15.94
N ILE A 15 -7.65 -25.02 -15.97
CA ILE A 15 -8.96 -24.85 -15.33
C ILE A 15 -8.77 -24.63 -13.82
N VAL A 16 -7.94 -25.44 -13.15
CA VAL A 16 -7.65 -25.28 -11.71
C VAL A 16 -7.03 -23.90 -11.42
N THR A 17 -6.13 -23.42 -12.27
CA THR A 17 -5.54 -22.07 -12.10
C THR A 17 -6.55 -20.96 -12.30
N VAL A 18 -7.43 -21.07 -13.28
CA VAL A 18 -8.53 -20.10 -13.47
C VAL A 18 -9.42 -20.07 -12.22
N VAL A 19 -9.82 -21.24 -11.72
CA VAL A 19 -10.62 -21.35 -10.49
C VAL A 19 -9.89 -20.74 -9.29
N MET A 20 -8.59 -21.01 -9.12
CA MET A 20 -7.77 -20.43 -8.06
C MET A 20 -7.64 -18.91 -8.18
N SER A 21 -7.49 -18.37 -9.39
CA SER A 21 -7.47 -16.93 -9.62
C SER A 21 -8.80 -16.27 -9.25
N PHE A 22 -9.93 -16.88 -9.59
CA PHE A 22 -11.25 -16.40 -9.18
C PHE A 22 -11.47 -16.50 -7.67
N ALA A 23 -11.00 -17.58 -7.03
CA ALA A 23 -11.04 -17.71 -5.57
C ALA A 23 -10.21 -16.61 -4.89
N SER A 24 -8.98 -16.37 -5.36
CA SER A 24 -8.09 -15.30 -4.88
C SER A 24 -8.71 -13.91 -5.07
N PHE A 25 -9.42 -13.68 -6.16
CA PHE A 25 -10.18 -12.44 -6.38
C PHE A 25 -11.34 -12.31 -5.38
N GLY A 26 -12.11 -13.38 -5.16
CA GLY A 26 -13.18 -13.41 -4.17
C GLY A 26 -12.67 -13.17 -2.74
N ASP A 27 -11.50 -13.70 -2.40
CA ASP A 27 -10.85 -13.43 -1.13
C ASP A 27 -10.54 -11.94 -0.96
N GLN A 28 -10.04 -11.29 -2.01
CA GLN A 28 -9.67 -9.88 -1.96
C GLN A 28 -10.88 -8.93 -1.91
N GLU A 29 -11.99 -9.30 -2.55
CA GLU A 29 -13.15 -8.41 -2.67
C GLU A 29 -14.21 -8.65 -1.59
N TRP A 30 -14.36 -9.88 -1.09
CA TRP A 30 -15.40 -10.22 -0.11
C TRP A 30 -14.85 -10.71 1.22
N LEU A 31 -13.78 -11.51 1.21
CA LEU A 31 -13.26 -12.09 2.45
C LEU A 31 -12.49 -11.04 3.26
N ILE A 32 -11.45 -10.44 2.68
CA ILE A 32 -10.57 -9.48 3.36
C ILE A 32 -11.35 -8.28 3.93
N PRO A 33 -12.21 -7.58 3.17
CA PRO A 33 -12.89 -6.39 3.69
C PRO A 33 -13.87 -6.71 4.82
N ARG A 34 -14.55 -7.88 4.77
CA ARG A 34 -15.45 -8.31 5.85
C ARG A 34 -14.70 -8.60 7.15
N PHE A 35 -13.49 -9.15 7.06
CA PHE A 35 -12.67 -9.38 8.24
C PHE A 35 -11.85 -8.16 8.65
N ALA A 36 -11.71 -7.15 7.80
CA ALA A 36 -10.90 -5.96 8.08
C ALA A 36 -11.31 -5.25 9.36
N GLU A 37 -12.61 -4.97 9.53
CA GLU A 37 -13.12 -4.29 10.73
C GLU A 37 -12.92 -5.15 12.00
N LYS A 38 -13.12 -6.46 11.88
CA LYS A 38 -12.96 -7.40 12.99
C LYS A 38 -11.49 -7.59 13.38
N LEU A 39 -10.59 -7.66 12.40
CA LEU A 39 -9.15 -7.74 12.61
C LEU A 39 -8.60 -6.46 13.24
N GLU A 40 -9.09 -5.30 12.81
CA GLU A 40 -8.64 -4.01 13.32
C GLU A 40 -9.15 -3.76 14.76
N THR A 41 -10.39 -4.16 15.06
CA THR A 41 -10.92 -4.13 16.43
C THR A 41 -10.19 -5.12 17.35
N LEU A 42 -9.88 -6.33 16.87
CA LEU A 42 -9.06 -7.30 17.61
C LEU A 42 -7.62 -6.80 17.82
N ARG A 43 -7.02 -6.16 16.81
CA ARG A 43 -5.70 -5.56 16.91
C ARG A 43 -5.67 -4.51 18.02
N GLN A 44 -6.68 -3.66 18.12
CA GLN A 44 -6.75 -2.60 19.13
C GLN A 44 -7.12 -3.08 20.54
N THR A 45 -7.89 -4.17 20.65
CA THR A 45 -8.26 -4.76 21.94
C THR A 45 -7.16 -5.65 22.52
N SER A 46 -6.47 -6.42 21.67
CA SER A 46 -5.37 -7.30 22.07
C SER A 46 -4.04 -6.56 22.21
N PHE A 47 -3.78 -5.56 21.37
CA PHE A 47 -2.71 -4.59 21.55
C PHE A 47 -3.39 -3.29 21.96
N SER A 48 -3.47 -3.02 23.26
CA SER A 48 -4.13 -1.86 23.90
C SER A 48 -3.55 -0.49 23.49
N ASP A 49 -3.33 -0.24 22.21
CA ASP A 49 -2.98 1.06 21.64
C ASP A 49 -4.28 1.81 21.35
N ASN A 50 -4.83 2.47 22.38
CA ASN A 50 -5.73 3.63 22.19
C ASN A 50 -5.02 4.81 21.50
N ILE A 51 -3.74 4.62 21.17
CA ILE A 51 -2.83 5.57 20.55
C ILE A 51 -2.76 5.25 19.06
N GLN A 52 -3.43 6.04 18.24
CA GLN A 52 -3.21 6.03 16.80
C GLN A 52 -1.89 6.71 16.47
N LYS A 53 -1.10 6.09 15.59
CA LYS A 53 0.23 6.58 15.22
C LYS A 53 0.24 7.10 13.79
N ASN A 54 0.97 8.21 13.58
CA ASN A 54 1.26 8.80 12.28
C ASN A 54 0.01 9.05 11.42
N LEU A 55 -0.97 9.75 11.99
CA LEU A 55 -2.15 10.22 11.27
C LEU A 55 -1.74 11.37 10.36
N LEU A 56 -2.10 11.29 9.08
CA LEU A 56 -1.98 12.36 8.11
C LEU A 56 -3.37 12.68 7.58
N LEU A 57 -3.79 13.92 7.73
CA LEU A 57 -5.09 14.42 7.30
C LEU A 57 -4.86 15.67 6.44
N ASP A 58 -5.57 15.76 5.33
CA ASP A 58 -5.51 16.91 4.44
C ASP A 58 -6.82 17.70 4.58
N ASP A 59 -6.72 18.89 5.18
CA ASP A 59 -7.82 19.83 5.32
C ASP A 59 -7.94 20.62 4.01
N LYS A 60 -8.84 20.15 3.14
CA LYS A 60 -9.11 20.76 1.83
C LYS A 60 -9.73 22.16 1.94
N GLU A 61 -10.46 22.45 3.02
CA GLU A 61 -11.09 23.77 3.19
C GLU A 61 -10.04 24.84 3.52
N LYS A 62 -9.10 24.50 4.41
CA LYS A 62 -8.04 25.43 4.85
C LYS A 62 -6.73 25.29 4.06
N ASN A 63 -6.69 24.43 3.03
CA ASN A 63 -5.48 24.06 2.28
C ASN A 63 -4.29 23.75 3.21
N ALA A 64 -4.57 22.96 4.26
CA ALA A 64 -3.62 22.67 5.33
C ALA A 64 -3.48 21.17 5.55
N LEU A 65 -2.23 20.70 5.53
CA LEU A 65 -1.89 19.31 5.83
C LEU A 65 -1.60 19.19 7.34
N LEU A 66 -2.39 18.39 8.05
CA LEU A 66 -2.23 18.06 9.45
C LEU A 66 -1.58 16.69 9.59
N ARG A 67 -0.43 16.62 10.26
CA ARG A 67 0.24 15.38 10.64
C ARG A 67 0.31 15.27 12.16
N VAL A 68 -0.15 14.15 12.69
CA VAL A 68 -0.14 13.85 14.13
C VAL A 68 0.59 12.53 14.35
N TRP A 69 1.70 12.54 15.08
CA TRP A 69 2.50 11.32 15.25
C TRP A 69 1.88 10.35 16.24
N LYS A 70 1.23 10.85 17.30
CA LYS A 70 0.47 10.02 18.25
C LYS A 70 -0.79 10.76 18.67
N TYR A 71 -1.92 10.08 18.60
CA TYR A 71 -3.21 10.57 19.06
C TYR A 71 -3.83 9.57 20.02
N ASP A 72 -4.06 9.99 21.26
CA ASP A 72 -4.73 9.19 22.27
C ASP A 72 -6.24 9.49 22.24
N LYS A 73 -7.03 8.48 21.88
CA LYS A 73 -8.49 8.59 21.78
C LYS A 73 -9.18 8.82 23.13
N LYS A 74 -8.63 8.30 24.23
CA LYS A 74 -9.24 8.41 25.56
C LYS A 74 -9.05 9.80 26.15
N THR A 75 -7.83 10.32 26.03
CA THR A 75 -7.49 11.63 26.60
C THR A 75 -7.71 12.78 25.62
N GLN A 76 -8.04 12.47 24.36
CA GLN A 76 -8.14 13.42 23.24
C GLN A 76 -6.90 14.31 23.09
N ARG A 77 -5.72 13.73 23.37
CA ARG A 77 -4.44 14.42 23.30
C ARG A 77 -3.67 14.00 22.06
N MET A 78 -3.13 14.98 21.38
CA MET A 78 -2.14 14.80 20.33
C MET A 78 -0.74 14.99 20.90
N GLN A 79 0.21 14.18 20.44
CA GLN A 79 1.63 14.38 20.68
C GLN A 79 2.35 14.51 19.34
N SER A 80 3.22 15.51 19.27
CA SER A 80 3.95 15.94 18.07
C SER A 80 2.98 16.19 16.92
N VAL A 81 2.51 17.42 16.80
CA VAL A 81 1.60 17.87 15.75
C VAL A 81 2.39 18.73 14.78
N PHE A 82 2.21 18.49 13.48
CA PHE A 82 2.79 19.31 12.43
C PHE A 82 1.70 19.73 11.45
N ILE A 83 1.53 21.03 11.29
CA ILE A 83 0.57 21.64 10.37
C ILE A 83 1.35 22.36 9.29
N LEU A 84 1.03 22.07 8.03
CA LEU A 84 1.57 22.75 6.86
C LEU A 84 0.43 23.40 6.09
N ALA A 85 0.29 24.71 6.22
CA ALA A 85 -0.63 25.47 5.38
C ALA A 85 0.04 25.88 4.07
N ARG A 86 -0.73 25.87 2.98
CA ARG A 86 -0.27 26.22 1.64
C ARG A 86 -1.02 27.46 1.13
N TYR A 87 -0.36 28.25 0.29
CA TYR A 87 -1.03 29.26 -0.54
C TYR A 87 -1.82 28.56 -1.66
N GLU A 88 -2.73 29.28 -2.32
CA GLU A 88 -3.48 28.76 -3.48
C GLU A 88 -2.55 28.22 -4.58
N ASN A 89 -1.36 28.81 -4.73
CA ASN A 89 -0.32 28.34 -5.66
C ASN A 89 0.48 27.11 -5.14
N LYS A 90 -0.09 26.32 -4.22
CA LYS A 90 0.49 25.12 -3.57
C LYS A 90 1.82 25.31 -2.82
N LYS A 91 2.39 26.52 -2.79
CA LYS A 91 3.61 26.84 -2.05
C LYS A 91 3.33 26.93 -0.56
N LYS A 92 4.36 26.66 0.26
CA LYS A 92 4.26 26.70 1.73
C LYS A 92 3.94 28.13 2.17
N LYS A 93 2.89 28.29 2.99
CA LYS A 93 2.49 29.56 3.63
C LYS A 93 3.05 29.66 5.03
N PHE A 94 2.79 28.64 5.84
CA PHE A 94 3.43 28.49 7.15
C PHE A 94 3.56 27.01 7.50
N THR A 95 4.55 26.68 8.32
CA THR A 95 4.61 25.42 9.04
C THR A 95 4.51 25.70 10.53
N LEU A 96 3.77 24.86 11.23
CA LEU A 96 3.56 24.96 12.66
C LEU A 96 3.83 23.59 13.26
N SER A 97 4.82 23.50 14.14
CA SER A 97 5.17 22.27 14.86
C SER A 97 4.83 22.48 16.33
N ALA A 98 4.08 21.57 16.95
CA ALA A 98 3.73 21.64 18.36
C ALA A 98 4.02 20.31 19.06
N ASP A 99 4.45 20.36 20.31
CA ASP A 99 4.76 19.14 21.08
C ASP A 99 3.50 18.45 21.56
N GLU A 100 2.51 19.21 22.02
CA GLU A 100 1.22 18.69 22.48
C GLU A 100 0.06 19.46 21.85
N GLY A 101 -1.05 18.75 21.59
CA GLY A 101 -2.32 19.35 21.19
C GLY A 101 -3.45 18.81 22.05
N ARG A 102 -4.33 19.69 22.54
CA ARG A 102 -5.55 19.31 23.27
C ARG A 102 -6.76 19.98 22.67
N TRP A 103 -7.87 19.27 22.64
CA TRP A 103 -9.14 19.84 22.18
C TRP A 103 -9.75 20.72 23.27
N LEU A 104 -10.07 21.97 22.95
CA LEU A 104 -10.78 22.88 23.87
C LEU A 104 -12.30 22.89 23.65
N GLY A 105 -12.78 22.38 22.51
CA GLY A 105 -14.17 22.54 22.06
C GLY A 105 -14.31 23.64 21.01
N ASN A 106 -15.49 23.74 20.38
CA ASN A 106 -15.82 24.74 19.36
C ASN A 106 -14.81 24.82 18.20
N ASP A 107 -14.36 23.67 17.67
CA ASP A 107 -13.44 23.62 16.53
C ASP A 107 -12.03 24.18 16.78
N THR A 108 -11.65 24.31 18.05
CA THR A 108 -10.37 24.87 18.49
C THR A 108 -9.49 23.85 19.21
N TRP A 109 -8.25 23.74 18.72
CA TRP A 109 -7.17 22.98 19.35
C TRP A 109 -6.22 23.92 20.10
N LEU A 110 -5.90 23.59 21.34
CA LEU A 110 -4.82 24.20 22.09
C LEU A 110 -3.52 23.46 21.81
N LEU A 111 -2.63 24.10 21.08
CA LEU A 111 -1.29 23.60 20.78
C LEU A 111 -0.30 24.20 21.78
N THR A 112 0.47 23.35 22.46
CA THR A 112 1.44 23.76 23.47
C THR A 112 2.86 23.62 22.91
N LYS A 113 3.74 24.56 23.24
CA LYS A 113 5.12 24.67 22.71
C LYS A 113 5.13 24.64 21.18
N ALA A 114 4.35 25.53 20.58
CA ALA A 114 4.23 25.64 19.15
C ALA A 114 5.36 26.50 18.56
N VAL A 115 5.95 26.04 17.46
CA VAL A 115 7.00 26.73 16.70
C VAL A 115 6.46 26.98 15.30
N LYS A 116 6.24 28.26 14.97
CA LYS A 116 5.69 28.70 13.69
C LYS A 116 6.79 29.27 12.81
N HIS A 117 6.92 28.70 11.61
CA HIS A 117 7.75 29.24 10.53
C HIS A 117 6.86 29.81 9.44
N ILE A 118 7.11 31.05 9.05
CA ILE A 118 6.36 31.75 8.02
C ILE A 118 7.17 31.76 6.73
N TYR A 119 6.49 31.61 5.59
CA TYR A 119 7.10 31.62 4.27
C TYR A 119 6.41 32.66 3.38
N ASP A 120 7.23 33.33 2.58
CA ASP A 120 6.80 34.25 1.52
C ASP A 120 6.04 33.50 0.40
N GLU A 121 5.32 34.19 -0.46
CA GLU A 121 4.65 33.61 -1.64
C GLU A 121 5.64 32.94 -2.61
N ARG A 122 6.92 33.31 -2.51
CA ARG A 122 8.03 32.66 -3.23
C ARG A 122 8.52 31.37 -2.58
N GLY A 123 8.01 31.01 -1.40
CA GLY A 123 8.40 29.83 -0.61
C GLY A 123 9.69 30.03 0.20
N ARG A 124 10.18 31.27 0.31
CA ARG A 124 11.37 31.60 1.09
C ARG A 124 10.98 31.81 2.55
N TRP A 125 11.80 31.31 3.46
CA TRP A 125 11.59 31.50 4.89
C TRP A 125 11.74 32.97 5.27
N ILE A 126 10.81 33.47 6.08
CA ILE A 126 10.83 34.82 6.63
C ILE A 126 11.13 34.69 8.13
N ALA A 127 12.26 35.27 8.56
CA ALA A 127 12.59 35.41 9.98
C ALA A 127 11.69 36.46 10.64
N PRO A 128 11.41 36.37 11.96
CA PRO A 128 11.91 35.38 12.91
C PRO A 128 10.97 34.16 13.08
N VAL A 129 11.53 33.06 13.60
CA VAL A 129 10.71 31.94 14.09
C VAL A 129 9.91 32.40 15.30
N GLN A 130 8.59 32.18 15.29
CA GLN A 130 7.74 32.50 16.43
C GLN A 130 7.61 31.26 17.32
N GLN A 131 8.20 31.30 18.51
CA GLN A 131 7.93 30.33 19.56
C GLN A 131 6.73 30.81 20.37
N ILE A 132 5.74 29.95 20.53
CA ILE A 132 4.47 30.27 21.17
C ILE A 132 4.20 29.17 22.19
N ASP A 133 4.11 29.54 23.47
CA ASP A 133 3.90 28.56 24.55
C ASP A 133 2.53 27.89 24.45
N SER A 134 1.49 28.64 24.08
CA SER A 134 0.14 28.15 23.85
C SER A 134 -0.49 28.88 22.66
N LEU A 135 -0.90 28.13 21.64
CA LEU A 135 -1.58 28.64 20.46
C LEU A 135 -2.93 27.98 20.31
N GLU A 136 -3.98 28.79 20.19
CA GLU A 136 -5.29 28.32 19.75
C GLU A 136 -5.30 28.21 18.23
N PHE A 137 -5.54 27.00 17.73
CA PHE A 137 -5.61 26.69 16.31
C PHE A 137 -7.01 26.22 15.97
N GLU A 138 -7.75 27.06 15.25
CA GLU A 138 -9.03 26.69 14.68
C GLU A 138 -8.82 25.72 13.51
N SER A 139 -9.32 24.50 13.64
CA SER A 139 -9.23 23.46 12.60
C SER A 139 -10.61 22.93 12.29
N THR A 140 -10.89 22.67 11.01
CA THR A 140 -12.11 21.95 10.62
C THR A 140 -12.05 20.47 11.07
N ILE A 141 -10.85 19.95 11.34
CA ILE A 141 -10.64 18.56 11.73
C ILE A 141 -11.03 18.36 13.20
N THR A 142 -12.13 17.63 13.41
CA THR A 142 -12.65 17.30 14.73
C THR A 142 -11.95 16.09 15.37
N PRO A 143 -11.95 15.97 16.71
CA PRO A 143 -11.45 14.77 17.41
C PRO A 143 -12.12 13.48 16.93
N MET A 144 -13.38 13.58 16.48
CA MET A 144 -14.13 12.44 15.94
C MET A 144 -13.52 11.98 14.61
N GLU A 145 -13.11 12.89 13.72
CA GLU A 145 -12.41 12.54 12.49
C GLU A 145 -11.01 11.99 12.74
N LEU A 146 -10.28 12.56 13.70
CA LEU A 146 -8.99 12.02 14.13
C LEU A 146 -9.12 10.63 14.75
N GLY A 147 -10.19 10.39 15.51
CA GLY A 147 -10.51 9.12 16.14
C GLY A 147 -11.06 8.06 15.19
N LYS A 148 -11.47 8.43 13.96
CA LYS A 148 -11.87 7.46 12.94
C LYS A 148 -10.72 6.52 12.67
N ILE A 149 -11.05 5.24 12.60
CA ILE A 149 -10.07 4.19 12.32
C ILE A 149 -9.77 4.29 10.81
N LYS A 150 -8.59 4.78 10.46
CA LYS A 150 -8.05 4.59 9.11
C LYS A 150 -7.69 3.13 8.97
N LEU A 151 -8.54 2.36 8.28
CA LEU A 151 -8.22 1.00 7.86
C LEU A 151 -6.93 1.01 7.05
N ASP A 152 -6.07 0.02 7.29
CA ASP A 152 -4.87 -0.16 6.47
C ASP A 152 -5.29 -0.27 4.99
N PRO A 153 -4.70 0.51 4.07
CA PRO A 153 -5.05 0.45 2.64
C PRO A 153 -5.00 -0.95 2.03
N SER A 154 -4.21 -1.88 2.61
CA SER A 154 -4.17 -3.28 2.19
C SER A 154 -5.46 -4.08 2.47
N LEU A 155 -6.29 -3.63 3.41
CA LEU A 155 -7.54 -4.26 3.82
C LEU A 155 -8.77 -3.73 3.08
N LEU A 156 -8.63 -2.66 2.30
CA LEU A 156 -9.72 -2.03 1.56
C LEU A 156 -10.14 -2.88 0.36
N ASN A 157 -11.41 -2.79 -0.05
CA ASN A 157 -11.86 -3.38 -1.30
C ASN A 157 -11.37 -2.56 -2.51
N PHE A 158 -11.62 -3.03 -3.73
CA PHE A 158 -11.12 -2.36 -4.93
C PHE A 158 -11.70 -0.95 -5.12
N GLU A 159 -12.98 -0.76 -4.80
CA GLU A 159 -13.68 0.52 -4.94
C GLU A 159 -13.18 1.57 -3.94
N GLN A 160 -13.07 1.19 -2.66
CA GLN A 160 -12.51 2.02 -1.59
C GLN A 160 -11.05 2.38 -1.86
N LEU A 161 -10.25 1.43 -2.39
CA LEU A 161 -8.87 1.70 -2.76
C LEU A 161 -8.76 2.68 -3.94
N LYS A 162 -9.67 2.57 -4.92
CA LYS A 162 -9.75 3.50 -6.04
C LYS A 162 -10.15 4.91 -5.57
N GLU A 163 -11.11 5.00 -4.66
CA GLU A 163 -11.52 6.26 -4.05
C GLU A 163 -10.40 6.88 -3.22
N LEU A 164 -9.66 6.06 -2.46
CA LEU A 164 -8.47 6.49 -1.71
C LEU A 164 -7.38 7.04 -2.66
N CYS A 165 -7.11 6.36 -3.77
CA CYS A 165 -6.16 6.85 -4.79
C CYS A 165 -6.61 8.18 -5.42
N LYS A 166 -7.92 8.39 -5.60
CA LYS A 166 -8.46 9.66 -6.11
C LYS A 166 -8.35 10.78 -5.08
N ASN A 167 -8.52 10.45 -3.79
CA ASN A 167 -8.46 11.40 -2.69
C ASN A 167 -7.02 11.76 -2.29
N GLU A 168 -6.07 10.84 -2.41
CA GLU A 168 -4.66 11.00 -2.09
C GLU A 168 -3.75 10.68 -3.30
N PRO A 169 -3.79 11.50 -4.38
CA PRO A 169 -3.05 11.21 -5.62
C PRO A 169 -1.52 11.27 -5.46
N ASP A 170 -1.03 12.05 -4.49
CA ASP A 170 0.41 12.24 -4.25
C ASP A 170 1.05 11.08 -3.45
N ASN A 171 0.29 10.06 -3.05
CA ASN A 171 0.80 8.94 -2.25
C ASN A 171 1.18 7.74 -3.15
N PRO A 172 2.49 7.50 -3.41
CA PRO A 172 2.93 6.43 -4.32
C PRO A 172 2.56 5.04 -3.80
N ARG A 173 2.40 4.86 -2.48
CA ARG A 173 2.02 3.59 -1.86
C ARG A 173 0.62 3.15 -2.27
N ASN A 174 -0.33 4.07 -2.37
CA ASN A 174 -1.72 3.75 -2.72
C ASN A 174 -1.81 3.29 -4.18
N SER A 175 -1.16 4.02 -5.08
CA SER A 175 -1.05 3.65 -6.50
C SER A 175 -0.36 2.29 -6.67
N LEU A 176 0.74 2.05 -5.93
CA LEU A 176 1.44 0.76 -5.95
C LEU A 176 0.52 -0.38 -5.52
N LEU A 177 -0.16 -0.25 -4.38
CA LEU A 177 -1.06 -1.28 -3.85
C LEU A 177 -2.17 -1.62 -4.85
N PHE A 178 -2.74 -0.60 -5.50
CA PHE A 178 -3.76 -0.78 -6.52
C PHE A 178 -3.24 -1.62 -7.70
N HIS A 179 -2.08 -1.28 -8.25
CA HIS A 179 -1.51 -2.01 -9.38
C HIS A 179 -0.98 -3.40 -8.96
N SER A 180 -0.42 -3.54 -7.77
CA SER A 180 0.03 -4.82 -7.23
C SER A 180 -1.13 -5.80 -7.05
N ARG A 181 -2.32 -5.32 -6.70
CA ARG A 181 -3.52 -6.17 -6.59
C ARG A 181 -3.90 -6.80 -7.94
N ILE A 182 -3.87 -6.01 -9.01
CA ILE A 182 -4.12 -6.49 -10.37
C ILE A 182 -3.02 -7.47 -10.80
N SER A 183 -1.76 -7.10 -10.57
CA SER A 183 -0.58 -7.92 -10.88
C SER A 183 -0.59 -9.28 -10.15
N TYR A 184 -1.10 -9.31 -8.91
CA TYR A 184 -1.23 -10.52 -8.10
C TYR A 184 -2.20 -11.53 -8.73
N THR A 185 -3.30 -11.06 -9.32
CA THR A 185 -4.24 -11.95 -10.03
C THR A 185 -3.58 -12.60 -11.25
N LEU A 186 -2.71 -11.85 -11.95
CA LEU A 186 -1.94 -12.36 -13.09
C LEU A 186 -0.77 -13.26 -12.68
N THR A 187 -0.28 -13.13 -11.45
CA THR A 187 0.84 -13.92 -10.91
C THR A 187 0.55 -15.41 -10.95
N HIS A 188 -0.68 -15.84 -10.68
CA HIS A 188 -1.06 -17.25 -10.75
C HIS A 188 -0.83 -17.85 -12.15
N PHE A 189 -1.12 -17.08 -13.20
CA PHE A 189 -0.87 -17.49 -14.59
C PHE A 189 0.63 -17.52 -14.91
N VAL A 190 1.39 -16.52 -14.46
CA VAL A 190 2.85 -16.47 -14.64
C VAL A 190 3.53 -17.65 -13.97
N LEU A 191 3.16 -17.98 -12.74
CA LEU A 191 3.72 -19.13 -12.01
C LEU A 191 3.34 -20.46 -12.68
N LEU A 192 2.12 -20.59 -13.19
CA LEU A 192 1.73 -21.77 -13.98
C LEU A 192 2.60 -21.89 -15.24
N LEU A 193 2.80 -20.79 -15.96
CA LEU A 193 3.55 -20.76 -17.20
C LEU A 193 5.05 -21.07 -16.99
N LEU A 194 5.59 -20.74 -15.82
CA LEU A 194 6.95 -21.14 -15.43
C LEU A 194 7.02 -22.58 -14.95
N GLY A 195 6.07 -23.00 -14.10
CA GLY A 195 6.11 -24.31 -13.44
C GLY A 195 5.92 -25.47 -14.41
N ILE A 196 5.02 -25.33 -15.39
CA ILE A 196 4.70 -26.41 -16.33
C ILE A 196 5.92 -26.82 -17.18
N PRO A 197 6.61 -25.92 -17.88
CA PRO A 197 7.82 -26.29 -18.62
C PRO A 197 8.92 -26.86 -17.72
N LEU A 198 9.13 -26.27 -16.53
CA LEU A 198 10.17 -26.70 -15.58
C LEU A 198 9.97 -28.13 -15.06
N VAL A 199 8.72 -28.54 -14.81
CA VAL A 199 8.42 -29.88 -14.28
C VAL A 199 8.28 -30.91 -15.41
N VAL A 200 7.54 -30.56 -16.47
CA VAL A 200 7.11 -31.51 -17.52
C VAL A 200 8.00 -31.41 -18.77
N GLY A 201 8.24 -30.20 -19.27
CA GLY A 201 8.86 -29.98 -20.58
C GLY A 201 10.37 -30.25 -20.65
N PHE A 202 11.11 -29.96 -19.59
CA PHE A 202 12.55 -30.12 -19.58
C PHE A 202 13.01 -31.54 -19.20
N GLU A 203 12.64 -32.53 -20.02
CA GLU A 203 13.14 -33.90 -19.84
C GLU A 203 14.67 -34.00 -19.89
N ARG A 204 15.31 -33.07 -20.62
CA ARG A 204 16.76 -32.98 -20.79
C ARG A 204 17.51 -32.41 -19.57
N LEU A 205 16.89 -31.63 -18.67
CA LEU A 205 17.62 -31.02 -17.54
C LEU A 205 17.98 -32.03 -16.45
N SER A 206 17.08 -32.97 -16.16
CA SER A 206 17.33 -34.03 -15.17
C SER A 206 16.25 -35.10 -15.24
N LYS A 207 16.61 -36.38 -15.10
CA LYS A 207 15.65 -37.49 -14.92
C LYS A 207 15.03 -37.52 -13.52
N ASN A 208 15.62 -36.81 -12.56
CA ASN A 208 15.20 -36.81 -11.15
C ASN A 208 14.08 -35.80 -10.93
N LEU A 209 12.87 -36.29 -10.64
CA LEU A 209 11.70 -35.46 -10.37
C LEU A 209 11.95 -34.47 -9.22
N PHE A 210 12.64 -34.90 -8.15
CA PHE A 210 12.98 -34.05 -7.01
C PHE A 210 13.80 -32.82 -7.39
N LEU A 211 14.75 -32.95 -8.31
CA LEU A 211 15.55 -31.81 -8.79
C LEU A 211 14.70 -30.82 -9.58
N ARG A 212 13.74 -31.30 -10.38
CA ARG A 212 12.82 -30.44 -11.14
C ARG A 212 11.90 -29.65 -10.22
N VAL A 213 11.32 -30.32 -9.23
CA VAL A 213 10.47 -29.68 -8.23
C VAL A 213 11.28 -28.67 -7.42
N GLY A 214 12.49 -29.03 -6.97
CA GLY A 214 13.38 -28.11 -6.26
C GLY A 214 13.74 -26.86 -7.07
N LEU A 215 14.04 -27.02 -8.36
CA LEU A 215 14.31 -25.90 -9.26
C LEU A 215 13.05 -25.02 -9.46
N CYS A 216 11.87 -25.63 -9.61
CA CYS A 216 10.61 -24.89 -9.72
C CYS A 216 10.35 -24.04 -8.47
N VAL A 217 10.52 -24.61 -7.27
CA VAL A 217 10.37 -23.90 -6.00
C VAL A 217 11.39 -22.76 -5.89
N LEU A 218 12.63 -22.99 -6.30
CA LEU A 218 13.68 -21.98 -6.31
C LEU A 218 13.30 -20.80 -7.23
N VAL A 219 12.84 -21.07 -8.44
CA VAL A 219 12.39 -20.02 -9.38
C VAL A 219 11.20 -19.24 -8.82
N CYS A 220 10.24 -19.91 -8.19
CA CYS A 220 9.13 -19.25 -7.50
C CYS A 220 9.64 -18.34 -6.36
N GLY A 221 10.63 -18.81 -5.59
CA GLY A 221 11.27 -18.03 -4.54
C GLY A 221 11.95 -16.77 -5.06
N ILE A 222 12.65 -16.85 -6.20
CA ILE A 222 13.26 -15.69 -6.86
C ILE A 222 12.17 -14.71 -7.33
N PHE A 223 11.08 -15.21 -7.94
CA PHE A 223 9.95 -14.38 -8.36
C PHE A 223 9.36 -13.58 -7.19
N TYR A 224 9.08 -14.23 -6.06
CA TYR A 224 8.54 -13.55 -4.88
C TYR A 224 9.55 -12.59 -4.25
N SER A 225 10.84 -12.95 -4.23
CA SER A 225 11.91 -12.08 -3.74
C SER A 225 12.02 -10.80 -4.57
N LEU A 226 11.98 -10.91 -5.91
CA LEU A 226 12.00 -9.75 -6.80
C LEU A 226 10.74 -8.89 -6.60
N THR A 227 9.57 -9.52 -6.49
CA THR A 227 8.31 -8.81 -6.23
C THR A 227 8.35 -8.03 -4.93
N PHE A 228 8.94 -8.59 -3.87
CA PHE A 228 9.14 -7.91 -2.61
C PHE A 228 10.08 -6.71 -2.74
N VAL A 229 11.24 -6.88 -3.40
CA VAL A 229 12.21 -5.79 -3.61
C VAL A 229 11.58 -4.66 -4.43
N CYS A 230 10.92 -4.97 -5.55
CA CYS A 230 10.25 -3.98 -6.39
C CYS A 230 9.14 -3.25 -5.62
N SER A 231 8.32 -3.97 -4.85
CA SER A 231 7.28 -3.36 -4.03
C SER A 231 7.88 -2.39 -3.00
N ASN A 232 8.94 -2.77 -2.30
CA ASN A 232 9.60 -1.86 -1.35
C ASN A 232 10.13 -0.61 -2.03
N LEU A 233 10.83 -0.74 -3.17
CA LEU A 233 11.34 0.39 -3.95
C LEU A 233 10.20 1.29 -4.49
N GLY A 234 9.05 0.70 -4.83
CA GLY A 234 7.86 1.45 -5.25
C GLY A 234 7.20 2.20 -4.09
N THR A 235 7.16 1.61 -2.89
CA THR A 235 6.60 2.29 -1.70
C THR A 235 7.44 3.46 -1.24
N THR A 236 8.76 3.41 -1.41
CA THR A 236 9.68 4.51 -1.07
C THR A 236 9.74 5.59 -2.15
N GLY A 237 9.08 5.38 -3.30
CA GLY A 237 9.09 6.31 -4.43
C GLY A 237 10.39 6.31 -5.24
N MET A 238 11.28 5.32 -5.04
CA MET A 238 12.52 5.20 -5.83
C MET A 238 12.26 4.79 -7.28
N ILE A 239 11.19 4.01 -7.51
CA ILE A 239 10.72 3.63 -8.84
C ILE A 239 9.23 3.96 -8.97
N HIS A 240 8.78 4.15 -10.21
CA HIS A 240 7.37 4.45 -10.49
C HIS A 240 6.46 3.32 -9.97
N PRO A 241 5.39 3.60 -9.22
CA PRO A 241 4.52 2.58 -8.61
C PRO A 241 3.98 1.53 -9.59
N ILE A 242 3.63 1.95 -10.80
CA ILE A 242 3.20 1.04 -11.87
C ILE A 242 4.34 0.09 -12.25
N LEU A 243 5.56 0.61 -12.45
CA LEU A 243 6.68 -0.24 -12.83
C LEU A 243 7.01 -1.24 -11.72
N ALA A 244 7.02 -0.81 -10.47
CA ALA A 244 7.23 -1.66 -9.30
C ALA A 244 6.26 -2.86 -9.24
N ALA A 245 4.98 -2.63 -9.51
CA ALA A 245 3.95 -3.67 -9.48
C ALA A 245 4.05 -4.67 -10.64
N TRP A 246 4.41 -4.19 -11.83
CA TRP A 246 4.31 -4.96 -13.08
C TRP A 246 5.62 -5.61 -13.51
N LEU A 247 6.77 -5.02 -13.15
CA LEU A 247 8.09 -5.46 -13.61
C LEU A 247 8.38 -6.94 -13.30
N PRO A 248 8.12 -7.47 -12.08
CA PRO A 248 8.30 -8.90 -11.81
C PRO A 248 7.42 -9.77 -12.71
N THR A 249 6.12 -9.45 -12.80
CA THR A 249 5.13 -10.21 -13.57
C THR A 249 5.44 -10.21 -15.07
N VAL A 250 5.89 -9.08 -15.63
CA VAL A 250 6.24 -8.97 -17.05
C VAL A 250 7.52 -9.75 -17.36
N ILE A 251 8.57 -9.61 -16.54
CA ILE A 251 9.84 -10.32 -16.75
C ILE A 251 9.61 -11.83 -16.69
N PHE A 252 9.00 -12.31 -15.60
CA PHE A 252 8.78 -13.73 -15.38
C PHE A 252 7.70 -14.31 -16.29
N GLY A 253 6.69 -13.52 -16.68
CA GLY A 253 5.72 -13.90 -17.69
C GLY A 253 6.37 -14.10 -19.06
N SER A 254 7.27 -13.20 -19.45
CA SER A 254 8.03 -13.31 -20.70
C SER A 254 8.94 -14.55 -20.70
N VAL A 255 9.66 -14.80 -19.59
CA VAL A 255 10.48 -16.01 -19.42
C VAL A 255 9.63 -17.28 -19.47
N GLY A 256 8.45 -17.27 -18.84
CA GLY A 256 7.51 -18.38 -18.91
C GLY A 256 7.05 -18.68 -20.33
N LEU A 257 6.74 -17.64 -21.13
CA LEU A 257 6.34 -17.81 -22.53
C LEU A 257 7.46 -18.45 -23.35
N LEU A 258 8.71 -18.00 -23.16
CA LEU A 258 9.87 -18.58 -23.83
C LEU A 258 10.08 -20.06 -23.45
N PHE A 259 9.91 -20.40 -22.17
CA PHE A 259 10.02 -21.79 -21.71
C PHE A 259 8.91 -22.66 -22.28
N PHE A 260 7.70 -22.12 -22.42
CA PHE A 260 6.58 -22.84 -23.02
C PHE A 260 6.78 -23.06 -24.53
N ASP A 261 7.33 -22.08 -25.25
CA ASP A 261 7.62 -22.20 -26.68
C ASP A 261 8.71 -23.25 -26.94
N MET A 262 9.79 -23.24 -26.15
CA MET A 262 10.88 -24.21 -26.26
C MET A 262 10.46 -25.65 -25.91
N MET A 263 9.33 -25.85 -25.23
CA MET A 263 8.76 -27.18 -24.99
C MET A 263 7.98 -27.71 -26.20
N ASN A 264 7.47 -26.82 -27.06
CA ASN A 264 6.70 -27.19 -28.26
C ASN A 264 7.57 -27.42 -29.51
N MET A 265 8.86 -27.05 -29.47
CA MET A 265 9.88 -27.31 -30.50
C MET A 265 10.61 -28.64 -30.26
#